data_AF-N1UME5-F1
#
_entry.id   AF-N1UME5-F1
#
_cell.length_a   1.000
_cell.length_b   1.000
_cell.length_c   1.000
_cell.angle_alpha   90.00
_cell.angle_beta   90.00
_cell.angle_gamma   90.00
#
_symmetry.space_group_name_H-M   'P 1'
#
loop_
_entity.id
_entity.type
_entity.pdbx_description
1 polymer ?
#
loop_
_entity_poly.entity_id
_entity_poly.type
_entity_poly.pdbx_seq_one_letter_code
_entity_poly.pdbx_strand_id
1 'polypeptide(L)'
;MSELYGQKAQKKGYYCLISFHYSLNGIRIEVTNNAPITQQEEKSLREKLEKGMRYNDIAQFYLDNADNTEGAGIGLALILIMLKGEGIDPSYFRIIIREDVTIARLEIPLTPDFQSLRKQDQKN
;
A
#
# COMPACT_ATOMS: atom_id res chain seq x y z
N MET A 1 -25.04 -10.67 -0.07
CA MET A 1 -24.27 -10.14 -1.23
C MET A 1 -22.79 -10.45 -1.09
N SER A 2 -22.10 -10.02 -0.02
CA SER A 2 -20.67 -10.31 0.23
C SER A 2 -20.33 -11.81 0.24
N GLU A 3 -21.17 -12.64 0.86
CA GLU A 3 -20.95 -14.09 0.97
C GLU A 3 -20.97 -14.82 -0.39
N LEU A 4 -21.84 -14.38 -1.32
CA LEU A 4 -21.91 -14.93 -2.68
C LEU A 4 -20.64 -14.61 -3.48
N TYR A 5 -20.13 -13.37 -3.39
CA TYR A 5 -18.91 -12.98 -4.08
C TYR A 5 -17.66 -13.60 -3.43
N GLY A 6 -17.65 -13.77 -2.11
CA GLY A 6 -16.59 -14.49 -1.39
C GLY A 6 -16.47 -15.94 -1.87
N GLN A 7 -17.58 -16.67 -2.00
CA GLN A 7 -17.57 -18.03 -2.55
C GLN A 7 -17.10 -18.09 -4.01
N LYS A 8 -17.51 -17.12 -4.84
CA LYS A 8 -17.02 -17.03 -6.24
C LYS A 8 -15.52 -16.76 -6.31
N ALA A 9 -15.02 -15.86 -5.45
CA ALA A 9 -13.60 -15.54 -5.37
C ALA A 9 -12.78 -16.77 -4.93
N GLN A 10 -13.24 -17.47 -3.89
CA GLN A 10 -12.63 -18.70 -3.39
C GLN A 10 -12.57 -19.79 -4.47
N LYS A 11 -13.68 -20.03 -5.19
CA LYS A 11 -13.71 -21.02 -6.30
C LYS A 11 -12.75 -20.69 -7.44
N LYS A 12 -12.45 -19.39 -7.64
CA LYS A 12 -11.49 -18.92 -8.65
C LYS A 12 -10.05 -18.85 -8.11
N GLY A 13 -9.82 -19.21 -6.85
CA GLY A 13 -8.50 -19.15 -6.22
C GLY A 13 -8.01 -17.74 -5.92
N TYR A 14 -8.91 -16.74 -5.86
CA TYR A 14 -8.52 -15.40 -5.45
C TYR A 14 -8.30 -15.32 -3.93
N TYR A 15 -7.25 -14.61 -3.52
CA TYR A 15 -6.89 -14.39 -2.14
C TYR A 15 -6.34 -12.98 -1.92
N CYS A 16 -6.48 -12.52 -0.67
CA CYS A 16 -5.75 -11.40 -0.12
C CYS A 16 -4.97 -11.92 1.09
N LEU A 17 -3.65 -11.88 1.03
CA LEU A 17 -2.77 -12.36 2.09
C LEU A 17 -2.07 -11.17 2.73
N ILE A 18 -2.11 -11.10 4.06
CA ILE A 18 -1.34 -10.12 4.83
C ILE A 18 -0.20 -10.86 5.53
N SER A 19 1.04 -10.51 5.17
CA SER A 19 2.26 -11.09 5.75
C SER A 19 2.95 -10.06 6.62
N PHE A 20 3.31 -10.47 7.84
CA PHE A 20 4.06 -9.66 8.79
C PHE A 20 5.44 -10.29 8.99
N HIS A 21 6.49 -9.53 8.75
CA HIS A 21 7.85 -9.88 9.07
C HIS A 21 8.38 -8.85 10.06
N TYR A 22 8.90 -9.28 11.20
CA TYR A 22 9.43 -8.38 12.20
C TYR A 22 10.81 -8.83 12.64
N SER A 23 11.60 -7.87 13.08
CA SER A 23 12.93 -8.05 13.65
C SER A 23 13.18 -6.94 14.67
N LEU A 24 14.31 -7.00 15.37
CA LEU A 24 14.75 -5.89 16.22
C LEU A 24 14.94 -4.59 15.42
N ASN A 25 15.30 -4.70 14.14
CA ASN A 25 15.64 -3.53 13.34
C ASN A 25 14.41 -2.85 12.72
N GLY A 26 13.28 -3.55 12.62
CA GLY A 26 12.06 -3.01 12.01
C GLY A 26 11.00 -4.04 11.66
N ILE A 27 9.90 -3.53 11.11
CA ILE A 27 8.72 -4.29 10.72
C ILE A 27 8.50 -4.13 9.22
N ARG A 28 8.14 -5.22 8.54
CA ARG A 28 7.68 -5.22 7.14
C ARG A 28 6.30 -5.87 7.08
N ILE A 29 5.37 -5.18 6.46
CA ILE A 29 4.00 -5.62 6.23
C ILE A 29 3.78 -5.70 4.72
N GLU A 30 3.26 -6.82 4.25
CA GLU A 30 2.93 -7.02 2.84
C GLU A 30 1.48 -7.45 2.70
N VAL A 31 0.73 -6.76 1.85
CA VAL A 31 -0.62 -7.13 1.44
C VAL A 31 -0.54 -7.60 -0.02
N THR A 32 -0.71 -8.90 -0.25
CA THR A 32 -0.65 -9.53 -1.57
C THR A 32 -2.05 -9.86 -2.05
N ASN A 33 -2.42 -9.37 -3.23
CA ASN A 33 -3.67 -9.65 -3.91
C ASN A 33 -3.37 -10.27 -5.29
N ASN A 34 -3.89 -11.46 -5.55
CA ASN A 34 -3.71 -12.15 -6.84
C ASN A 34 -4.82 -11.87 -7.86
N ALA A 35 -5.73 -10.94 -7.57
CA ALA A 35 -6.65 -10.45 -8.59
C ALA A 35 -5.86 -9.59 -9.61
N PRO A 36 -6.01 -9.85 -10.93
CA PRO A 36 -5.37 -9.04 -11.96
C PRO A 36 -5.76 -7.57 -11.82
N ILE A 37 -4.77 -6.68 -11.77
CA ILE A 37 -5.00 -5.24 -11.78
C ILE A 37 -5.30 -4.79 -13.21
N THR A 38 -6.38 -4.04 -13.39
CA THR A 38 -6.68 -3.41 -14.69
C THR A 38 -5.82 -2.16 -14.89
N GLN A 39 -5.60 -1.76 -16.15
CA GLN A 39 -4.86 -0.52 -16.45
C GLN A 39 -5.50 0.73 -15.81
N GLN A 40 -6.83 0.74 -15.68
CA GLN A 40 -7.55 1.84 -15.05
C GLN A 40 -7.32 1.89 -13.53
N GLU A 41 -7.31 0.73 -12.87
CA GLU A 41 -6.97 0.63 -11.44
C GLU A 41 -5.52 1.02 -11.18
N GLU A 42 -4.58 0.57 -12.03
CA GLU A 42 -3.18 0.96 -11.94
C GLU A 42 -3.01 2.49 -12.08
N LYS A 43 -3.64 3.10 -13.09
CA LYS A 43 -3.62 4.55 -13.27
C LYS A 43 -4.16 5.27 -12.04
N SER A 44 -5.31 4.84 -11.53
CA SER A 44 -5.91 5.41 -10.32
C SER A 44 -5.00 5.28 -9.10
N LEU A 45 -4.33 4.14 -8.95
CA LEU A 45 -3.39 3.87 -7.87
C LEU A 45 -2.17 4.80 -7.96
N ARG A 46 -1.60 5.00 -9.15
CA ARG A 46 -0.49 5.94 -9.38
C ARG A 46 -0.88 7.37 -9.04
N GLU A 47 -2.03 7.84 -9.51
CA GLU A 47 -2.55 9.19 -9.20
C GLU A 47 -2.73 9.40 -7.69
N LYS A 48 -3.20 8.38 -6.95
CA LYS A 48 -3.36 8.43 -5.48
C LYS A 48 -2.02 8.52 -4.76
N LEU A 49 -1.02 7.75 -5.19
CA LEU A 49 0.33 7.83 -4.64
C LEU A 49 0.96 9.20 -4.92
N GLU A 50 0.83 9.71 -6.15
CA GLU A 50 1.32 11.05 -6.51
C GLU A 50 0.66 12.15 -5.68
N LYS A 51 -0.65 12.06 -5.44
CA LYS A 51 -1.36 13.00 -4.56
C LYS A 51 -0.81 12.93 -3.13
N GLY A 52 -0.68 11.74 -2.56
CA GLY A 52 -0.11 11.56 -1.21
C GLY A 52 1.30 12.12 -1.06
N MET A 53 2.12 12.03 -2.11
CA MET A 53 3.46 12.62 -2.13
C MET A 53 3.46 14.15 -2.12
N ARG A 54 2.38 14.84 -2.52
CA ARG A 54 2.30 16.32 -2.52
C ARG A 54 1.90 16.90 -1.17
N TYR A 55 1.14 16.15 -0.37
CA TYR A 55 0.74 16.59 0.96
C TYR A 55 1.87 16.42 1.97
N ASN A 56 2.04 17.41 2.83
CA ASN A 56 3.03 17.39 3.92
C ASN A 56 2.39 17.26 5.30
N ASP A 57 1.08 17.53 5.39
CA ASP A 57 0.32 17.51 6.64
C ASP A 57 -0.99 16.73 6.46
N ILE A 58 -1.29 15.88 7.44
CA ILE A 58 -2.51 15.10 7.53
C ILE A 58 -3.73 16.01 7.72
N ALA A 59 -3.60 17.14 8.43
CA ALA A 59 -4.68 18.09 8.64
C ALA A 59 -5.11 18.73 7.31
N GLN A 60 -4.15 19.16 6.49
CA GLN A 60 -4.41 19.70 5.16
C GLN A 60 -5.10 18.65 4.27
N PHE A 61 -4.62 17.42 4.31
CA PHE A 61 -5.22 16.33 3.55
C PHE A 61 -6.68 16.05 3.94
N TYR A 62 -7.00 16.03 5.24
CA TYR A 62 -8.38 15.86 5.70
C TYR A 62 -9.28 17.03 5.30
N LEU A 63 -8.79 18.27 5.38
CA LEU A 63 -9.57 19.44 4.92
C LEU A 63 -9.89 19.37 3.43
N ASP A 64 -8.91 19.01 2.60
CA ASP A 64 -9.07 18.92 1.14
C ASP A 64 -9.88 17.69 0.70
N ASN A 65 -10.08 16.71 1.58
CA ASN A 65 -10.77 15.45 1.29
C ASN A 65 -11.94 15.15 2.24
N ALA A 66 -12.45 16.14 2.96
CA ALA A 66 -13.48 15.97 3.98
C ALA A 66 -14.79 15.36 3.43
N ASP A 67 -15.09 15.61 2.15
CA ASP A 67 -16.28 15.09 1.46
C ASP A 67 -16.05 13.71 0.81
N ASN A 68 -14.80 13.22 0.78
CA ASN A 68 -14.45 11.94 0.18
C ASN A 68 -14.52 10.82 1.23
N THR A 69 -15.34 9.79 0.98
CA THR A 69 -15.38 8.58 1.82
C THR A 69 -14.09 7.77 1.64
N GLU A 70 -13.61 7.07 2.69
CA GLU A 70 -12.36 6.28 2.66
C GLU A 70 -12.25 5.33 1.43
N GLY A 71 -13.39 4.88 0.89
CA GLY A 71 -13.51 4.06 -0.32
C GLY A 71 -13.11 4.73 -1.64
N ALA A 72 -12.88 6.05 -1.67
CA ALA A 72 -12.40 6.77 -2.86
C ALA A 72 -10.91 6.52 -3.16
N GLY A 73 -10.21 5.78 -2.28
CA GLY A 73 -8.77 5.52 -2.36
C GLY A 73 -7.91 6.57 -1.67
N ILE A 74 -8.48 7.17 -0.62
CA ILE A 74 -7.78 8.03 0.35
C ILE A 74 -6.66 7.25 1.07
N GLY A 75 -6.87 5.97 1.36
CA GLY A 75 -5.97 5.19 2.21
C GLY A 75 -4.50 5.17 1.77
N LEU A 76 -4.22 5.10 0.45
CA LEU A 76 -2.84 5.11 -0.05
C LEU A 76 -2.13 6.45 0.19
N ALA A 77 -2.84 7.56 0.01
CA ALA A 77 -2.30 8.88 0.29
C ALA A 77 -2.11 9.08 1.79
N LEU A 78 -3.05 8.59 2.60
CA LEU A 78 -3.00 8.66 4.06
C LEU A 78 -1.76 7.97 4.63
N ILE A 79 -1.43 6.75 4.14
CA ILE A 79 -0.22 6.03 4.55
C ILE A 79 1.04 6.88 4.30
N LEU A 80 1.16 7.48 3.11
CA LEU A 80 2.32 8.31 2.76
C LEU A 80 2.44 9.54 3.67
N ILE A 81 1.32 10.17 4.00
CA ILE A 81 1.30 11.35 4.87
C ILE A 81 1.64 10.97 6.31
N MET A 82 1.11 9.85 6.81
CA MET A 82 1.45 9.34 8.14
C MET A 82 2.95 9.04 8.26
N LEU A 83 3.56 8.44 7.24
CA LEU A 83 5.00 8.21 7.21
C LEU A 83 5.79 9.52 7.30
N LYS A 84 5.41 10.53 6.50
CA LYS A 84 6.04 11.86 6.57
C LYS A 84 5.90 12.50 7.95
N GLY A 85 4.71 12.41 8.55
CA GLY A 85 4.41 12.97 9.87
C GLY A 85 5.29 12.38 10.98
N GLU A 86 5.62 11.10 10.88
CA GLU A 86 6.54 10.39 11.80
C GLU A 86 8.02 10.50 11.39
N GLY A 87 8.34 11.29 10.35
CA GLY A 87 9.71 11.44 9.85
C GLY A 87 10.27 10.20 9.16
N ILE A 88 9.42 9.24 8.78
CA ILE A 88 9.80 8.04 8.03
C ILE A 88 9.78 8.35 6.54
N ASP A 89 10.83 7.93 5.82
CA ASP A 89 10.89 8.09 4.36
C ASP A 89 9.67 7.41 3.69
N PRO A 90 8.81 8.15 2.96
CA PRO A 90 7.63 7.59 2.28
C PRO A 90 7.97 6.47 1.29
N SER A 91 9.22 6.39 0.85
CA SER A 91 9.72 5.35 -0.05
C SER A 91 9.76 3.94 0.59
N TYR A 92 9.59 3.85 1.91
CA TYR A 92 9.33 2.61 2.62
C TYR A 92 7.93 2.04 2.38
N PHE A 93 7.00 2.82 1.83
CA PHE A 93 5.74 2.32 1.28
C PHE A 93 5.80 2.25 -0.25
N ARG A 94 5.37 1.13 -0.82
CA ARG A 94 5.36 0.93 -2.27
C ARG A 94 4.36 -0.13 -2.71
N ILE A 95 3.94 0.00 -3.95
CA ILE A 95 3.10 -0.98 -4.65
C ILE A 95 3.97 -1.65 -5.72
N ILE A 96 4.01 -2.97 -5.68
CA ILE A 96 4.76 -3.82 -6.62
C ILE A 96 3.70 -4.56 -7.44
N ILE A 97 3.68 -4.33 -8.75
CA ILE A 97 2.78 -5.03 -9.67
C ILE A 97 3.61 -6.07 -10.41
N ARG A 98 3.19 -7.33 -10.34
CA ARG A 98 3.70 -8.47 -11.10
C ARG A 98 2.59 -9.00 -12.02
N GLU A 99 2.90 -9.96 -12.90
CA GLU A 99 1.93 -10.50 -13.86
C GLU A 99 0.68 -11.08 -13.18
N ASP A 100 0.86 -11.73 -12.03
CA ASP A 100 -0.16 -12.51 -11.33
C ASP A 100 -0.59 -11.91 -9.99
N VAL A 101 0.18 -10.97 -9.44
CA VAL A 101 -0.07 -10.40 -8.11
C VAL A 101 0.24 -8.91 -8.03
N THR A 102 -0.54 -8.21 -7.21
CA THR A 102 -0.23 -6.87 -6.71
C THR A 102 0.14 -6.96 -5.24
N ILE A 103 1.28 -6.39 -4.86
CA ILE A 103 1.80 -6.40 -3.49
C ILE A 103 1.93 -4.96 -2.99
N ALA A 104 1.20 -4.61 -1.94
CA ALA A 104 1.47 -3.39 -1.18
C ALA A 104 2.44 -3.71 -0.05
N ARG A 105 3.61 -3.07 -0.03
CA ARG A 105 4.65 -3.28 0.97
C ARG A 105 4.83 -2.00 1.77
N LEU A 106 4.74 -2.13 3.10
CA LEU A 106 5.08 -1.11 4.08
C LEU A 106 6.25 -1.60 4.92
N GLU A 107 7.28 -0.78 5.03
CA GLU A 107 8.41 -1.02 5.91
C GLU A 107 8.48 0.09 6.98
N ILE A 108 8.67 -0.29 8.23
CA ILE A 108 8.80 0.63 9.36
C ILE A 108 10.16 0.35 10.01
N PRO A 109 11.18 1.18 9.76
CA PRO A 109 12.47 1.05 10.43
C PRO A 109 12.30 1.43 11.91
N LEU A 110 12.77 0.57 12.80
CA LEU A 110 12.82 0.84 14.25
C LEU A 110 14.24 1.20 14.72
N THR A 111 15.24 0.93 13.88
CA THR A 111 16.65 1.25 14.14
C THR A 111 17.34 1.72 12.85
N PRO A 112 18.49 2.42 12.95
CA PRO A 112 19.29 2.79 11.78
C PRO A 112 19.80 1.60 10.96
N ASP A 113 19.90 0.41 11.57
CA ASP A 113 20.39 -0.82 10.91
C ASP A 113 19.30 -1.55 10.11
N PHE A 114 18.12 -0.95 9.95
CA PHE A 114 17.05 -1.50 9.14
C PHE A 114 17.46 -1.59 7.67
N GLN A 115 17.36 -2.79 7.09
CA GLN A 115 17.64 -3.01 5.67
C GLN A 115 16.34 -3.20 4.88
N SER A 116 16.02 -2.21 4.05
CA SER A 116 14.90 -2.30 3.11
C SER A 116 15.13 -3.38 2.04
N LEU A 117 14.10 -4.14 1.71
CA LEU A 117 14.13 -5.11 0.60
C LEU A 117 14.00 -4.47 -0.78
N ARG A 118 13.96 -3.13 -0.89
CA ARG A 118 13.74 -2.41 -2.16
C ARG A 118 14.70 -2.84 -3.28
N LYS A 119 15.95 -3.18 -2.96
CA LYS A 119 16.94 -3.64 -3.95
C LYS A 119 16.61 -5.00 -4.56
N GLN A 120 15.85 -5.85 -3.88
CA GLN A 120 15.43 -7.16 -4.39
C GLN A 120 14.26 -7.02 -5.38
N ASP A 121 13.43 -5.98 -5.22
CA ASP A 121 12.28 -5.72 -6.09
C ASP A 121 12.67 -5.35 -7.53
N GLN A 122 13.90 -4.86 -7.76
CA GLN A 122 14.42 -4.41 -9.06
C GLN A 122 15.09 -5.52 -9.89
N LYS A 123 15.30 -6.72 -9.31
CA LYS A 123 16.04 -7.81 -9.97
C LYS A 123 15.16 -8.86 -10.68
N ASN A 124 13.84 -8.73 -10.58
CA ASN A 124 12.87 -9.64 -11.21
C ASN A 124 11.89 -8.86 -12.06
#